data_AF-A0A7S1MKC1-F1
#
_entry.id   AF-A0A7S1MKC1-F1
#
_cell.length_a   1.000
_cell.length_b   1.000
_cell.length_c   1.000
_cell.angle_alpha   90.00
_cell.angle_beta   90.00
_cell.angle_gamma   90.00
#
_symmetry.space_group_name_H-M   'P 1'
#
loop_
_entity.id
_entity.type
_entity.pdbx_description
1 polymer ?
#
loop_
_entity_poly.entity_id
_entity_poly.type
_entity_poly.pdbx_seq_one_letter_code
_entity_poly.pdbx_strand_id
1 'polypeptide(L)'
;VETGWLKPAADPRPNCSPSSRSKKGRRRAMTGIALRSAGCGLCPLLLALACGGIGVKAMRVPPPDEGEQEPLPPAVYEAYLGQRKAAQTFESRAELQQRKAAETSESAQSLEFVKNASIRMVSIQKTGTTSFGDFVIPYFCRVGEVCGRSIAHHDWDQATANGAYRGPVVTLLRNPVERALSEFFYLRDTDGQVDSGMAHWDFRNATWLEAIQDENISKALDVYIHGYPKNPSR
;
A
#
# COMPACT_ATOMS: atom_id res chain seq x y z
N VAL A 1 -3.18 53.85 26.28
CA VAL A 1 -2.07 53.08 25.68
C VAL A 1 -2.65 52.34 24.49
N GLU A 2 -2.63 53.01 23.33
CA GLU A 2 -3.07 52.44 22.05
C GLU A 2 -1.99 51.49 21.55
N THR A 3 -2.36 50.28 21.15
CA THR A 3 -1.47 49.39 20.40
C THR A 3 -2.14 49.12 19.05
N GLY A 4 -1.67 49.84 18.04
CA GLY A 4 -2.02 49.63 16.65
C GLY A 4 -1.42 48.33 16.14
N TRP A 5 -2.27 47.49 15.56
CA TRP A 5 -1.84 46.30 14.85
C TRP A 5 -1.61 46.64 13.37
N LEU A 6 -0.42 46.25 12.90
CA LEU A 6 0.09 46.41 11.55
C LEU A 6 -0.79 45.67 10.54
N LYS A 7 -1.10 46.35 9.43
CA LYS A 7 -1.65 45.72 8.21
C LYS A 7 -0.59 44.81 7.58
N PRO A 8 -0.91 43.55 7.21
CA PRO A 8 -0.02 42.77 6.37
C PRO A 8 -0.01 43.29 4.94
N ALA A 9 1.19 43.29 4.36
CA ALA A 9 1.49 43.73 3.01
C ALA A 9 0.79 42.86 1.96
N ALA A 10 0.35 43.49 0.87
CA ALA A 10 -0.16 42.81 -0.31
C ALA A 10 0.98 42.11 -1.05
N ASP A 11 0.87 40.80 -1.21
CA ASP A 11 1.81 39.99 -2.00
C ASP A 11 1.29 39.88 -3.45
N PRO A 12 2.09 40.21 -4.48
CA PRO A 12 1.64 40.19 -5.87
C PRO A 12 1.74 38.78 -6.44
N ARG A 13 0.60 38.15 -6.74
CA ARG A 13 0.58 36.89 -7.51
C ARG A 13 1.10 37.15 -8.94
N PRO A 14 1.89 36.24 -9.54
CA PRO A 14 2.18 36.32 -10.97
C PRO A 14 0.98 35.84 -11.78
N ASN A 15 0.61 36.66 -12.76
CA ASN A 15 -0.31 36.39 -13.85
C ASN A 15 0.22 35.23 -14.71
N CYS A 16 -0.53 34.14 -14.83
CA CYS A 16 -0.36 33.16 -15.90
C CYS A 16 -1.55 33.23 -16.86
N SER A 17 -1.43 34.06 -17.89
CA SER A 17 -2.29 34.01 -19.08
C SER A 17 -1.74 32.99 -20.09
N PRO A 18 -2.61 32.27 -20.83
CA PRO A 18 -2.18 31.27 -21.80
C PRO A 18 -1.84 31.94 -23.14
N SER A 19 -0.63 31.70 -23.64
CA SER A 19 -0.21 32.14 -24.98
C SER A 19 -0.16 30.96 -25.94
N SER A 20 -0.94 31.12 -27.00
CA SER A 20 -1.18 30.29 -28.16
C SER A 20 0.05 29.90 -29.01
N ARG A 21 -0.16 28.85 -29.82
CA ARG A 21 0.43 28.55 -31.15
C ARG A 21 1.90 28.09 -31.21
N SER A 22 2.10 26.90 -31.78
CA SER A 22 2.59 26.77 -33.16
C SER A 22 2.49 25.32 -33.67
N LYS A 23 1.73 25.13 -34.76
CA LYS A 23 1.71 23.94 -35.60
C LYS A 23 2.89 23.99 -36.57
N LYS A 24 3.77 22.99 -36.56
CA LYS A 24 4.61 22.49 -37.68
C LYS A 24 4.97 21.05 -37.30
N GLY A 25 4.56 19.98 -37.99
CA GLY A 25 4.53 19.80 -39.43
C GLY A 25 5.82 19.13 -39.89
N ARG A 26 6.00 17.83 -39.64
CA ARG A 26 6.95 17.00 -40.38
C ARG A 26 6.49 15.54 -40.46
N ARG A 27 5.99 15.21 -41.65
CA ARG A 27 5.92 13.85 -42.19
C ARG A 27 7.36 13.35 -42.42
N ARG A 28 7.65 12.08 -42.14
CA ARG A 28 8.43 11.20 -43.04
C ARG A 28 8.47 9.74 -42.57
N ALA A 29 8.37 8.88 -43.57
CA ALA A 29 8.83 7.50 -43.70
C ALA A 29 8.16 6.42 -42.83
N MET A 30 7.17 5.77 -43.44
CA MET A 30 6.83 4.38 -43.17
C MET A 30 7.85 3.41 -43.81
N THR A 31 7.75 2.17 -43.33
CA THR A 31 8.09 0.87 -43.95
C THR A 31 9.55 0.41 -43.98
N GLY A 32 9.79 -0.68 -43.26
CA GLY A 32 10.76 -1.69 -43.68
C GLY A 32 11.55 -2.36 -42.56
N ILE A 33 10.92 -3.15 -41.67
CA ILE A 33 11.65 -4.20 -40.94
C ILE A 33 10.83 -5.49 -41.02
N ALA A 34 11.32 -6.42 -41.84
CA ALA A 34 10.89 -7.79 -41.88
C ALA A 34 11.42 -8.52 -40.63
N LEU A 35 10.53 -8.99 -39.76
CA LEU A 35 10.88 -9.95 -38.72
C LEU A 35 10.49 -11.35 -39.19
N ARG A 36 11.51 -12.18 -39.28
CA ARG A 36 11.48 -13.59 -39.65
C ARG A 36 10.60 -14.37 -38.66
N SER A 37 9.72 -15.16 -39.24
CA SER A 37 8.89 -16.16 -38.60
C SER A 37 9.71 -17.31 -38.01
N ALA A 38 9.35 -17.66 -36.79
CA ALA A 38 9.17 -19.01 -36.26
C ALA A 38 10.29 -20.05 -36.52
N GLY A 39 11.08 -20.30 -35.48
CA GLY A 39 11.91 -21.48 -35.34
C GLY A 39 12.09 -21.82 -33.87
N CYS A 40 11.06 -22.37 -33.22
CA CYS A 40 11.21 -23.08 -31.95
C CYS A 40 10.81 -24.53 -32.20
N GLY A 41 11.85 -25.35 -32.37
CA GLY A 41 11.74 -26.79 -32.35
C GLY A 41 11.57 -27.31 -30.93
N LEU A 42 10.94 -28.49 -30.89
CA LEU A 42 11.29 -29.63 -30.04
C LEU A 42 11.14 -29.49 -28.52
N CYS A 43 10.08 -30.17 -28.04
CA CYS A 43 10.06 -31.11 -26.90
C CYS A 43 10.35 -30.59 -25.47
N PRO A 44 9.64 -31.09 -24.44
CA PRO A 44 9.52 -32.54 -24.22
C PRO A 44 8.12 -33.09 -23.88
N LEU A 45 7.87 -34.24 -24.46
CA LEU A 45 7.10 -35.35 -23.89
C LEU A 45 7.89 -35.95 -22.70
N LEU A 46 7.17 -36.62 -21.78
CA LEU A 46 7.63 -37.36 -20.58
C LEU A 46 7.74 -36.44 -19.34
N LEU A 47 7.08 -36.70 -18.21
CA LEU A 47 6.79 -38.00 -17.61
C LEU A 47 5.58 -37.83 -16.66
N ALA A 48 4.50 -38.54 -16.95
CA ALA A 48 3.39 -38.71 -16.02
C ALA A 48 3.83 -39.60 -14.86
N LEU A 49 4.16 -39.00 -13.72
CA LEU A 49 4.27 -39.70 -12.44
C LEU A 49 2.94 -39.56 -11.71
N ALA A 50 2.12 -40.60 -11.86
CA ALA A 50 0.98 -40.87 -11.03
C ALA A 50 1.46 -41.18 -9.60
N CYS A 51 1.53 -40.17 -8.75
CA CYS A 51 1.52 -40.39 -7.30
C CYS A 51 0.06 -40.62 -6.90
N GLY A 52 -0.27 -41.89 -6.61
CA GLY A 52 -1.50 -42.27 -5.95
C GLY A 52 -1.60 -41.62 -4.58
N GLY A 53 -2.22 -40.45 -4.53
CA GLY A 53 -2.65 -39.84 -3.29
C GLY A 53 -3.77 -40.68 -2.70
N ILE A 54 -3.51 -41.33 -1.57
CA ILE A 54 -4.54 -41.81 -0.67
C ILE A 54 -5.39 -40.59 -0.33
N GLY A 55 -6.57 -40.51 -0.94
CA GLY A 55 -7.53 -39.45 -0.69
C GLY A 55 -8.04 -39.56 0.73
N VAL A 56 -7.35 -38.91 1.67
CA VAL A 56 -7.92 -38.58 2.98
C VAL A 56 -8.97 -37.52 2.68
N LYS A 57 -10.21 -37.97 2.50
CA LYS A 57 -11.39 -37.12 2.38
C LYS A 57 -11.52 -36.38 3.70
N ALA A 58 -10.91 -35.20 3.78
CA ALA A 58 -11.10 -34.29 4.90
C ALA A 58 -12.60 -33.96 4.94
N MET A 59 -13.31 -34.58 5.87
CA MET A 59 -14.66 -34.18 6.20
C MET A 59 -14.58 -32.73 6.66
N ARG A 60 -14.99 -31.81 5.78
CA ARG A 60 -15.33 -30.45 6.19
C ARG A 60 -16.49 -30.60 7.17
N VAL A 61 -16.18 -30.58 8.45
CA VAL A 61 -17.18 -30.33 9.48
C VAL A 61 -17.69 -28.92 9.19
N PRO A 62 -18.98 -28.75 8.83
CA PRO A 62 -19.54 -27.42 8.65
C PRO A 62 -19.35 -26.64 9.96
N PRO A 63 -19.08 -25.32 9.91
CA PRO A 63 -19.11 -24.50 11.11
C PRO A 63 -20.48 -24.71 11.78
N PRO A 64 -20.53 -24.97 13.10
CA PRO A 64 -21.80 -25.15 13.78
C PRO A 64 -22.64 -23.89 13.60
N ASP A 65 -23.88 -24.04 13.15
CA ASP A 65 -24.90 -23.01 13.25
C ASP A 65 -24.94 -22.52 14.70
N GLU A 66 -25.06 -21.21 14.91
CA GLU A 66 -25.01 -20.51 16.20
C GLU A 66 -26.23 -20.81 17.13
N GLY A 67 -26.74 -22.03 17.10
CA GLY A 67 -27.69 -22.53 18.08
C GLY A 67 -26.96 -22.83 19.40
N GLU A 68 -27.61 -22.46 20.51
CA GLU A 68 -27.15 -22.69 21.89
C GLU A 68 -26.67 -24.14 22.09
N GLN A 69 -25.36 -24.33 21.98
CA GLN A 69 -24.73 -25.63 22.18
C GLN A 69 -24.45 -25.82 23.66
N GLU A 70 -25.09 -26.81 24.26
CA GLU A 70 -24.81 -27.23 25.64
C GLU A 70 -23.29 -27.48 25.79
N PRO A 71 -22.65 -26.93 26.82
CA PRO A 71 -21.22 -27.06 26.99
C PRO A 71 -20.83 -28.54 27.08
N LEU A 72 -19.89 -28.95 26.22
CA LEU A 72 -19.37 -30.31 26.20
C LEU A 72 -18.89 -30.73 27.60
N PRO A 73 -19.14 -31.97 28.03
CA PRO A 73 -18.63 -32.48 29.30
C PRO A 73 -17.10 -32.30 29.36
N PRO A 74 -16.53 -31.87 30.51
CA PRO A 74 -15.09 -31.58 30.63
C PRO A 74 -14.17 -32.69 30.11
N ALA A 75 -14.55 -33.96 30.33
CA ALA A 75 -13.79 -35.12 29.85
C ALA A 75 -13.70 -35.21 28.32
N VAL A 76 -14.76 -34.82 27.60
CA VAL A 76 -14.79 -34.81 26.13
C VAL A 76 -13.93 -33.67 25.59
N TYR A 77 -13.96 -32.51 26.26
CA TYR A 77 -13.12 -31.37 25.91
C TYR A 77 -11.63 -31.66 26.10
N GLU A 78 -11.24 -32.30 27.20
CA GLU A 78 -9.84 -32.67 27.43
C GLU A 78 -9.33 -33.73 26.44
N ALA A 79 -10.16 -34.74 26.12
CA ALA A 79 -9.81 -35.73 25.09
C ALA A 79 -9.63 -35.08 23.71
N TYR A 80 -10.49 -34.13 23.36
CA TYR A 80 -10.38 -33.35 22.12
C TYR A 80 -9.11 -32.49 22.08
N LEU A 81 -8.77 -31.82 23.18
CA LEU A 81 -7.52 -31.07 23.29
C LEU A 81 -6.29 -31.99 23.20
N GLY A 82 -6.34 -33.17 23.80
CA GLY A 82 -5.29 -34.19 23.71
C GLY A 82 -5.06 -34.65 22.27
N GLN A 83 -6.14 -34.94 21.53
CA GLN A 83 -6.07 -35.31 20.11
C GLN A 83 -5.55 -34.17 19.23
N ARG A 84 -5.96 -32.91 19.48
CA ARG A 84 -5.42 -31.75 18.75
C ARG A 84 -3.93 -31.54 19.00
N LYS A 85 -3.50 -31.68 20.26
CA LYS A 85 -2.07 -31.59 20.60
C LYS A 85 -1.30 -32.70 19.90
N ALA A 86 -1.78 -33.95 19.95
CA ALA A 86 -1.14 -35.09 19.27
C ALA A 86 -1.09 -34.91 17.73
N ALA A 87 -2.17 -34.43 17.11
CA ALA A 87 -2.23 -34.14 15.67
C ALA A 87 -1.30 -32.99 15.25
N GLN A 88 -1.08 -31.99 16.12
CA GLN A 88 -0.09 -30.93 15.89
C GLN A 88 1.36 -31.39 16.12
N THR A 89 1.59 -32.52 16.82
CA THR A 89 2.95 -33.00 17.12
C THR A 89 3.53 -33.93 16.05
N PHE A 90 2.76 -34.26 15.00
CA PHE A 90 3.16 -35.22 13.97
C PHE A 90 3.57 -34.60 12.62
N GLU A 91 3.64 -33.26 12.51
CA GLU A 91 4.59 -32.71 11.52
C GLU A 91 5.98 -33.08 12.04
N SER A 92 6.63 -34.03 11.36
CA SER A 92 7.96 -34.45 11.76
C SER A 92 8.87 -33.22 11.77
N ARG A 93 9.79 -33.13 12.73
CA ARG A 93 10.78 -32.02 12.77
C ARG A 93 11.50 -31.88 11.42
N ALA A 94 11.65 -32.98 10.68
CA ALA A 94 12.20 -33.01 9.33
C ALA A 94 11.30 -32.27 8.31
N GLU A 95 9.99 -32.47 8.30
CA GLU A 95 9.06 -31.75 7.41
C GLU A 95 9.02 -30.25 7.75
N LEU A 96 9.00 -29.88 9.04
CA LEU A 96 9.07 -28.48 9.44
C LEU A 96 10.39 -27.83 9.00
N GLN A 97 11.51 -28.55 9.12
CA GLN A 97 12.82 -28.07 8.64
C GLN A 97 12.85 -27.93 7.11
N GLN A 98 12.26 -28.87 6.37
CA GLN A 98 12.15 -28.78 4.91
C GLN A 98 11.29 -27.60 4.47
N ARG A 99 10.15 -27.35 5.14
CA ARG A 99 9.30 -26.18 4.85
C ARG A 99 10.05 -24.87 5.12
N LYS A 100 10.73 -24.75 6.27
CA LYS A 100 11.56 -23.59 6.58
C LYS A 100 12.68 -23.39 5.56
N ALA A 101 13.36 -24.46 5.15
CA ALA A 101 14.41 -24.39 4.14
C ALA A 101 13.86 -23.94 2.77
N ALA A 102 12.71 -24.48 2.36
CA ALA A 102 12.04 -24.06 1.12
C ALA A 102 11.63 -22.58 1.17
N GLU A 103 11.00 -22.15 2.28
CA GLU A 103 10.60 -20.75 2.51
C GLU A 103 11.79 -19.80 2.50
N THR A 104 12.93 -20.19 3.08
CA THR A 104 14.16 -19.39 3.01
C THR A 104 14.71 -19.29 1.59
N SER A 105 14.63 -20.35 0.79
CA SER A 105 15.12 -20.33 -0.60
C SER A 105 14.25 -19.45 -1.51
N GLU A 106 12.93 -19.51 -1.34
CA GLU A 106 11.97 -18.70 -2.09
C GLU A 106 12.06 -17.23 -1.68
N SER A 107 12.26 -16.96 -0.38
CA SER A 107 12.50 -15.61 0.13
C SER A 107 13.81 -15.03 -0.42
N ALA A 108 14.87 -15.83 -0.57
CA ALA A 108 16.14 -15.35 -1.11
C ALA A 108 16.03 -14.94 -2.59
N GLN A 109 15.38 -15.76 -3.41
CA GLN A 109 15.13 -15.45 -4.82
C GLN A 109 14.24 -14.22 -4.98
N SER A 110 13.19 -14.11 -4.17
CA SER A 110 12.29 -12.96 -4.16
C SER A 110 13.05 -11.68 -3.78
N LEU A 111 13.89 -11.73 -2.74
CA LEU A 111 14.70 -10.59 -2.31
C LEU A 111 15.66 -10.12 -3.40
N GLU A 112 16.29 -11.05 -4.12
CA GLU A 112 17.19 -10.73 -5.22
C GLU A 112 16.45 -10.10 -6.41
N PHE A 113 15.30 -10.65 -6.79
CA PHE A 113 14.43 -10.06 -7.81
C PHE A 113 14.03 -8.63 -7.44
N VAL A 114 13.60 -8.41 -6.20
CA VAL A 114 13.15 -7.11 -5.71
C VAL A 114 14.30 -6.09 -5.69
N LYS A 115 15.50 -6.48 -5.24
CA LYS A 115 16.70 -5.64 -5.32
C LYS A 115 17.07 -5.28 -6.77
N ASN A 116 16.72 -6.16 -7.71
CA ASN A 116 17.01 -5.94 -9.12
C ASN A 116 15.98 -5.11 -9.87
N ALA A 117 14.71 -5.17 -9.47
CA ALA A 117 13.63 -4.44 -10.11
C ALA A 117 13.42 -3.01 -9.57
N SER A 118 14.13 -2.67 -8.47
CA SER A 118 13.82 -1.59 -7.53
C SER A 118 12.39 -1.64 -7.00
N ILE A 119 12.10 -0.98 -5.87
CA ILE A 119 10.72 -0.86 -5.40
C ILE A 119 10.32 0.61 -5.49
N ARG A 120 9.09 0.85 -5.94
CA ARG A 120 8.43 2.14 -5.78
C ARG A 120 7.33 2.07 -4.75
N MET A 121 7.11 3.16 -4.04
CA MET A 121 6.11 3.25 -2.99
C MET A 121 5.04 4.28 -3.35
N VAL A 122 3.77 3.87 -3.26
CA VAL A 122 2.64 4.80 -3.16
C VAL A 122 2.51 5.20 -1.70
N SER A 123 2.62 6.50 -1.43
CA SER A 123 2.66 7.03 -0.06
C SER A 123 1.32 7.63 0.34
N ILE A 124 0.44 6.80 0.89
CA ILE A 124 -0.83 7.24 1.48
C ILE A 124 -0.52 7.95 2.81
N GLN A 125 -1.14 9.11 3.04
CA GLN A 125 -0.91 9.89 4.25
C GLN A 125 -1.32 9.11 5.50
N LYS A 126 -0.50 9.24 6.55
CA LYS A 126 -0.76 8.74 7.92
C LYS A 126 -0.91 7.22 8.04
N THR A 127 -0.30 6.48 7.12
CA THR A 127 -0.21 5.00 7.17
C THR A 127 1.17 4.49 7.59
N GLY A 128 2.07 5.37 8.07
CA GLY A 128 3.43 5.01 8.49
C GLY A 128 4.45 4.96 7.33
N THR A 129 4.10 5.54 6.18
CA THR A 129 4.96 5.58 4.99
C THR A 129 6.24 6.35 5.18
N THR A 130 6.30 7.34 6.08
CA THR A 130 7.55 8.03 6.44
C THR A 130 8.57 7.04 7.01
N SER A 131 8.22 6.32 8.07
CA SER A 131 9.10 5.32 8.68
C SER A 131 9.47 4.21 7.69
N PHE A 132 8.51 3.72 6.90
CA PHE A 132 8.81 2.72 5.88
C PHE A 132 9.75 3.24 4.78
N GLY A 133 9.51 4.46 4.31
CA GLY A 133 10.35 5.14 3.32
C GLY A 133 11.76 5.43 3.80
N ASP A 134 11.92 5.74 5.09
CA ASP A 134 13.21 6.11 5.67
C ASP A 134 14.03 4.88 6.09
N PHE A 135 13.38 3.81 6.57
CA PHE A 135 14.07 2.64 7.09
C PHE A 135 14.04 1.44 6.15
N VAL A 136 12.98 1.21 5.39
CA VAL A 136 12.82 -0.03 4.60
C VAL A 136 13.21 0.17 3.15
N ILE A 137 12.71 1.22 2.49
CA ILE A 137 12.98 1.50 1.08
C ILE A 137 14.48 1.58 0.73
N PRO A 138 15.38 2.15 1.56
CA PRO A 138 16.80 2.20 1.23
C PRO A 138 17.46 0.83 1.01
N TYR A 139 16.94 -0.25 1.60
CA TYR A 139 17.45 -1.61 1.37
C TYR A 139 17.12 -2.16 -0.02
N PHE A 140 16.12 -1.59 -0.68
CA PHE A 140 15.63 -2.01 -1.99
C PHE A 140 15.91 -0.98 -3.08
N CYS A 141 16.35 0.21 -2.69
CA CYS A 141 16.63 1.28 -3.63
C CYS A 141 18.03 1.17 -4.24
N ARG A 142 18.09 1.24 -5.56
CA ARG A 142 19.36 1.33 -6.29
C ARG A 142 19.90 2.75 -6.25
N VAL A 143 21.22 2.89 -6.22
CA VAL A 143 21.89 4.19 -6.29
C VAL A 143 21.49 4.90 -7.58
N GLY A 144 21.00 6.13 -7.47
CA GLY A 144 20.58 6.96 -8.61
C GLY A 144 19.12 6.76 -9.07
N GLU A 145 18.37 5.84 -8.45
CA GLU A 145 16.94 5.70 -8.71
C GLU A 145 16.10 6.54 -7.73
N VAL A 146 14.99 7.08 -8.23
CA VAL A 146 13.98 7.74 -7.40
C VAL A 146 13.11 6.65 -6.77
N CYS A 147 13.62 6.02 -5.72
CA CYS A 147 12.81 5.12 -4.90
C CYS A 147 12.13 5.96 -3.82
N GLY A 148 11.14 6.77 -4.25
CA GLY A 148 10.24 7.55 -3.41
C GLY A 148 10.75 7.87 -2.00
N ARG A 149 11.88 8.58 -1.88
CA ARG A 149 12.26 9.14 -0.57
C ARG A 149 11.05 9.95 -0.10
N SER A 150 10.72 9.80 1.18
CA SER A 150 9.50 10.25 1.86
C SER A 150 9.14 11.74 1.72
N ILE A 151 9.93 12.51 0.97
CA ILE A 151 9.80 13.94 0.75
C ILE A 151 8.52 14.29 -0.02
N ALA A 152 7.97 13.37 -0.83
CA ALA A 152 6.74 13.62 -1.56
C ALA A 152 5.77 12.43 -1.53
N HIS A 153 4.48 12.75 -1.40
CA HIS A 153 3.40 11.78 -1.53
C HIS A 153 3.20 11.42 -3.00
N HIS A 154 3.67 10.23 -3.39
CA HIS A 154 3.40 9.69 -4.72
C HIS A 154 2.06 8.97 -4.76
N ASP A 155 1.21 9.38 -5.70
CA ASP A 155 0.03 8.63 -6.11
C ASP A 155 0.41 7.45 -7.02
N TRP A 156 -0.61 6.69 -7.43
CA TRP A 156 -0.43 5.53 -8.30
C TRP A 156 0.18 5.87 -9.66
N ASP A 157 -0.21 6.99 -10.27
CA ASP A 157 0.23 7.38 -11.59
C ASP A 157 1.70 7.82 -11.57
N GLN A 158 2.10 8.53 -10.53
CA GLN A 158 3.49 8.90 -10.27
C GLN A 158 4.36 7.67 -9.96
N ALA A 159 3.89 6.76 -9.09
CA ALA A 159 4.61 5.55 -8.75
C ALA A 159 4.81 4.65 -9.98
N THR A 160 3.79 4.49 -10.83
CA THR A 160 3.88 3.67 -12.04
C THR A 160 4.53 4.41 -13.22
N ALA A 161 4.81 5.71 -13.10
CA ALA A 161 5.21 6.59 -14.18
C ALA A 161 4.32 6.41 -15.42
N ASN A 162 3.00 6.44 -15.22
CA ASN A 162 1.99 6.20 -16.27
C ASN A 162 2.21 4.87 -17.02
N GLY A 163 2.55 3.81 -16.29
CA GLY A 163 2.77 2.46 -16.83
C GLY A 163 4.14 2.21 -17.47
N ALA A 164 5.04 3.19 -17.46
CA ALA A 164 6.42 3.01 -17.91
C ALA A 164 7.24 2.15 -16.94
N TYR A 165 6.93 2.22 -15.64
CA TYR A 165 7.58 1.40 -14.63
C TYR A 165 6.95 0.00 -14.56
N ARG A 166 7.80 -1.03 -14.59
CA ARG A 166 7.39 -2.45 -14.57
C ARG A 166 7.82 -3.18 -13.30
N GLY A 167 8.48 -2.50 -12.37
CA GLY A 167 8.89 -3.08 -11.11
C GLY A 167 7.75 -3.14 -10.10
N PRO A 168 8.00 -3.76 -8.93
CA PRO A 168 7.03 -3.84 -7.85
C PRO A 168 6.68 -2.45 -7.30
N VAL A 169 5.38 -2.22 -7.13
CA VAL A 169 4.84 -1.04 -6.44
C VAL A 169 4.22 -1.51 -5.13
N VAL A 170 4.63 -0.91 -4.03
CA VAL A 170 4.14 -1.24 -2.68
C VAL A 170 3.42 -0.03 -2.07
N THR A 171 2.59 -0.30 -1.07
CA THR A 171 1.96 0.74 -0.25
C THR A 171 1.70 0.19 1.14
N LEU A 172 1.38 1.09 2.08
CA LEU A 172 0.92 0.75 3.40
C LEU A 172 -0.52 1.24 3.57
N LEU A 173 -1.37 0.33 4.05
CA LEU A 173 -2.74 0.64 4.44
C LEU A 173 -2.84 0.65 5.95
N ARG A 174 -3.71 1.51 6.46
CA ARG A 174 -4.10 1.58 7.87
C ARG A 174 -5.60 1.49 7.97
N ASN A 175 -6.12 1.04 9.12
CA ASN A 175 -7.55 1.13 9.40
C ASN A 175 -8.06 2.55 9.06
N PRO A 176 -9.15 2.68 8.28
CA PRO A 176 -9.58 3.97 7.76
C PRO A 176 -9.96 4.97 8.87
N VAL A 177 -10.54 4.49 9.98
CA VAL A 177 -10.89 5.34 11.13
C VAL A 177 -9.63 5.87 11.81
N GLU A 178 -8.64 5.00 12.06
CA GLU A 178 -7.39 5.43 12.67
C GLU A 178 -6.58 6.36 11.78
N ARG A 179 -6.55 6.10 10.46
CA ARG A 179 -5.89 6.95 9.47
C ARG A 179 -6.49 8.35 9.50
N ALA A 180 -7.82 8.45 9.43
CA ALA A 180 -8.56 9.70 9.43
C ALA A 180 -8.35 10.48 10.74
N LEU A 181 -8.42 9.82 11.91
CA LEU A 181 -8.14 10.47 13.19
C LEU A 181 -6.68 10.93 13.31
N SER A 182 -5.73 10.13 12.84
CA SER A 182 -4.31 10.49 12.82
C SER A 182 -4.05 11.72 11.92
N GLU A 183 -4.77 11.84 10.81
CA GLU A 183 -4.71 13.00 9.92
C GLU A 183 -5.36 14.24 10.56
N PHE A 184 -6.53 14.08 11.18
CA PHE A 184 -7.20 15.15 11.91
C PHE A 184 -6.30 15.79 12.97
N PHE A 185 -5.68 14.97 13.84
CA PHE A 185 -4.80 15.49 14.87
C PHE A 185 -3.52 16.08 14.29
N TYR A 186 -2.97 15.50 13.22
CA TYR A 186 -1.80 16.04 12.54
C TYR A 186 -2.06 17.44 11.98
N LEU A 187 -3.16 17.64 11.25
CA LEU A 187 -3.43 18.93 10.60
C LEU A 187 -3.64 20.09 11.58
N ARG A 188 -3.92 19.78 12.85
CA ARG A 188 -4.05 20.77 13.92
C ARG A 188 -2.74 21.11 14.63
N ASP A 189 -1.71 20.28 14.46
CA ASP A 189 -0.34 20.58 14.88
C ASP A 189 0.29 21.61 13.93
N THR A 190 1.19 22.43 14.46
CA THR A 190 2.09 23.32 13.73
C THR A 190 2.67 22.71 12.44
N ASP A 191 3.18 21.49 12.48
CA ASP A 191 3.76 20.85 11.29
C ASP A 191 2.68 20.54 10.25
N GLY A 192 1.53 20.02 10.68
CA GLY A 192 0.41 19.74 9.79
C GLY A 192 -0.29 20.98 9.25
N GLN A 193 -0.21 22.12 9.92
CA GLN A 193 -0.69 23.39 9.39
C GLN A 193 0.15 23.84 8.20
N VAL A 194 1.48 23.71 8.28
CA VAL A 194 2.40 24.00 7.17
C VAL A 194 2.14 23.03 6.01
N ASP A 195 1.99 21.75 6.34
CA ASP A 195 1.78 20.70 5.33
C ASP A 195 0.36 20.66 4.77
N SER A 196 -0.59 21.37 5.37
CA SER A 196 -1.96 21.48 4.86
C SER A 196 -2.05 22.11 3.45
N GLY A 197 -1.00 22.79 3.01
CA GLY A 197 -0.86 23.28 1.64
C GLY A 197 -0.49 22.20 0.62
N MET A 198 -0.07 21.02 1.07
CA MET A 198 0.28 19.89 0.19
C MET A 198 -0.97 19.13 -0.27
N ALA A 199 -0.86 18.46 -1.41
CA ALA A 199 -1.92 17.59 -1.89
C ALA A 199 -2.01 16.36 -0.96
N HIS A 200 -3.11 16.26 -0.22
CA HIS A 200 -3.47 15.07 0.54
C HIS A 200 -4.51 14.26 -0.23
N TRP A 201 -4.55 12.96 0.03
CA TRP A 201 -5.51 12.07 -0.61
C TRP A 201 -6.94 12.53 -0.31
N ASP A 202 -7.68 12.91 -1.36
CA ASP A 202 -9.10 13.25 -1.35
C ASP A 202 -9.57 14.34 -0.36
N PHE A 203 -8.67 15.19 0.15
CA PHE A 203 -9.01 16.23 1.12
C PHE A 203 -8.44 17.61 0.75
N ARG A 204 -9.29 18.65 0.83
CA ARG A 204 -8.91 20.06 0.64
C ARG A 204 -8.53 20.68 1.98
N ASN A 205 -7.36 20.30 2.49
CA ASN A 205 -6.92 20.61 3.85
C ASN A 205 -6.89 22.11 4.17
N ALA A 206 -6.39 22.95 3.25
CA ALA A 206 -6.24 24.38 3.50
C ALA A 206 -7.58 25.05 3.84
N THR A 207 -8.63 24.79 3.07
CA THR A 207 -9.97 25.37 3.31
C THR A 207 -10.61 24.84 4.58
N TRP A 208 -10.38 23.56 4.91
CA TRP A 208 -10.87 23.02 6.18
C TRP A 208 -10.14 23.62 7.37
N LEU A 209 -8.81 23.73 7.30
CA LEU A 209 -7.98 24.26 8.37
C LEU A 209 -8.36 25.71 8.69
N GLU A 210 -8.53 26.56 7.67
CA GLU A 210 -9.01 27.94 7.82
C GLU A 210 -10.34 28.01 8.59
N ALA A 211 -11.24 27.04 8.41
CA ALA A 211 -12.55 27.02 9.04
C ALA A 211 -12.56 26.52 10.50
N ILE A 212 -11.51 25.80 10.93
CA ILE A 212 -11.53 25.05 12.20
C ILE A 212 -10.31 25.30 13.10
N GLN A 213 -9.31 26.07 12.64
CA GLN A 213 -8.06 26.30 13.37
C GLN A 213 -8.30 26.85 14.79
N ASP A 214 -9.30 27.73 14.95
CA ASP A 214 -9.65 28.36 16.22
C ASP A 214 -10.77 27.63 16.97
N GLU A 215 -11.30 26.54 16.39
CA GLU A 215 -12.39 25.78 16.97
C GLU A 215 -11.87 24.73 17.96
N ASN A 216 -12.70 24.40 18.96
CA ASN A 216 -12.40 23.31 19.88
C ASN A 216 -12.37 21.95 19.16
N ILE A 217 -11.71 20.96 19.76
CA ILE A 217 -11.50 19.63 19.17
C ILE A 217 -12.82 18.97 18.75
N SER A 218 -13.88 19.07 19.57
CA SER A 218 -15.16 18.41 19.29
C SER A 218 -15.82 18.99 18.04
N LYS A 219 -15.88 20.31 17.92
CA LYS A 219 -16.49 20.99 16.77
C LYS A 219 -15.64 20.83 15.52
N ALA A 220 -14.31 20.89 15.64
CA ALA A 220 -13.40 20.65 14.53
C ALA A 220 -13.52 19.21 14.00
N LEU A 221 -13.64 18.23 14.88
CA LEU A 221 -13.80 16.82 14.52
C LEU A 221 -15.16 16.58 13.85
N ASP A 222 -16.23 17.17 14.37
CA ASP A 222 -17.55 17.14 13.75
C ASP A 222 -17.52 17.68 12.31
N VAL A 223 -16.88 18.83 12.09
CA VAL A 223 -16.68 19.42 10.76
C VAL A 223 -15.77 18.54 9.87
N TYR A 224 -14.75 17.88 10.42
CA TYR A 224 -13.88 16.97 9.69
C TYR A 224 -14.62 15.71 9.21
N ILE A 225 -15.48 15.12 10.06
CA ILE A 225 -16.23 13.91 9.75
C ILE A 225 -17.40 14.22 8.81
N HIS A 226 -18.10 15.34 9.02
CA HIS A 226 -19.38 15.64 8.36
C HIS A 226 -19.31 16.72 7.28
N GLY A 227 -18.25 17.52 7.24
CA GLY A 227 -18.10 18.64 6.32
C GLY A 227 -17.55 18.23 4.96
N TYR A 228 -16.23 18.18 4.84
CA TYR A 228 -15.52 17.90 3.60
C TYR A 228 -14.21 17.14 3.91
N PRO A 229 -13.86 16.08 3.16
CA PRO A 229 -14.67 15.45 2.11
C PRO A 229 -15.92 14.79 2.71
N LYS A 230 -16.96 14.60 1.89
CA LYS A 230 -18.17 13.88 2.31
C LYS A 230 -17.91 12.43 2.77
N ASN A 231 -16.71 11.90 2.52
CA ASN A 231 -16.23 10.61 3.00
C ASN A 231 -14.69 10.65 3.18
N PRO A 232 -14.17 10.94 4.39
CA PRO A 232 -12.72 10.92 4.66
C PRO A 232 -12.11 9.51 4.66
N SER A 233 -12.95 8.47 4.49
CA SER A 233 -12.56 7.06 4.46
C SER A 233 -12.63 6.41 3.06
N ARG A 234 -12.82 7.20 1.99
CA ARG A 234 -12.81 6.68 0.62
C ARG A 234 -11.40 6.34 0.14
#